data_AF-A0A6P2D0Y4-F1
#
_entry.id   AF-A0A6P2D0Y4-F1
#
_cell.length_a   1.000
_cell.length_b   1.000
_cell.length_c   1.000
_cell.angle_alpha   90.00
_cell.angle_beta   90.00
_cell.angle_gamma   90.00
#
_symmetry.space_group_name_H-M   'P 1'
#
loop_
_entity.id
_entity.type
_entity.pdbx_description
1 polymer ?
#
loop_
_entity_poly.entity_id
_entity_poly.type
_entity_poly.pdbx_seq_one_letter_code
_entity_poly.pdbx_strand_id
1 'polypeptide(L)'
;MSRSRVTVVLSQAPGKHPAKRALEESVVAALLLEPDLEVSVVPNLYDLGPDHSGRLFLGGVKGDMVVLSWLYPRAAFWLLDRDGIKGHFGETQLKAASDDDDEAEADTPVDRPEAIGPSGEIPDRHIYTLDLRDSNKHEAFVAEIKRITAECRDRRDTKARERAANKAPVLQLGLSLSKPEPELPPEQRAFTPEAMLAPAGRRWYPVIDYSRCTNCLECLDFCLFGVYGVDSIERILVENQDQCKKGCPACSRVCPQQAIIFPEYKSPAIAGAETGAAVGGLKIDLSRLFGGDMGDALGAAVQERDRELQNDGRAAVGMSVGIPKRQADKSAGPKDDLDRLVDDLDNLGL
;
A
#
# COMPACT_ATOMS: atom_id res chain seq x y z
N MET A 1 31.82 -10.19 7.13
CA MET A 1 30.40 -9.86 7.28
C MET A 1 30.00 -9.09 6.04
N SER A 2 29.19 -9.66 5.14
CA SER A 2 28.75 -8.89 3.97
C SER A 2 27.88 -7.73 4.46
N ARG A 3 28.26 -6.49 4.14
CA ARG A 3 27.39 -5.33 4.33
C ARG A 3 26.20 -5.57 3.41
N SER A 4 25.05 -6.00 3.94
CA SER A 4 23.84 -6.02 3.11
C SER A 4 23.49 -4.57 2.80
N ARG A 5 23.54 -4.21 1.52
CA ARG A 5 23.17 -2.87 1.04
C ARG A 5 21.65 -2.73 1.15
N VAL A 6 21.17 -1.51 1.37
CA VAL A 6 19.73 -1.22 1.28
C VAL A 6 19.39 -1.09 -0.21
N THR A 7 18.38 -1.81 -0.67
CA THR A 7 17.93 -1.71 -2.06
C THR A 7 16.99 -0.52 -2.20
N VAL A 8 17.30 0.38 -3.13
CA VAL A 8 16.50 1.55 -3.46
C VAL A 8 15.96 1.40 -4.87
N VAL A 9 14.64 1.40 -5.01
CA VAL A 9 13.96 1.23 -6.29
C VAL A 9 13.22 2.50 -6.65
N LEU A 10 13.53 3.07 -7.81
CA LEU A 10 12.74 4.16 -8.38
C LEU A 10 11.73 3.60 -9.37
N SER A 11 10.44 3.78 -9.07
CA SER A 11 9.31 3.53 -9.96
C SER A 11 9.03 4.79 -10.77
N GLN A 12 9.26 4.70 -12.07
CA GLN A 12 9.10 5.84 -12.98
C GLN A 12 7.65 6.30 -13.12
N ALA A 13 7.46 7.61 -13.35
CA ALA A 13 6.18 8.16 -13.75
C ALA A 13 5.71 7.52 -15.05
N PRO A 14 4.40 7.30 -15.20
CA PRO A 14 3.89 6.95 -16.51
C PRO A 14 4.06 8.11 -17.49
N GLY A 15 4.53 7.79 -18.70
CA GLY A 15 4.73 8.76 -19.78
C GLY A 15 6.08 9.48 -19.76
N LYS A 16 6.12 10.68 -20.37
CA LYS A 16 7.35 11.42 -20.68
C LYS A 16 7.35 12.86 -20.17
N HIS A 17 6.80 13.11 -18.97
CA HIS A 17 6.76 14.46 -18.40
C HIS A 17 8.18 14.95 -18.05
N PRO A 18 8.73 16.01 -18.67
CA PRO A 18 10.15 16.37 -18.53
C PRO A 18 10.58 16.66 -17.09
N ALA A 19 9.77 17.40 -16.33
CA ALA A 19 10.11 17.72 -14.94
C ALA A 19 10.14 16.49 -14.03
N LYS A 20 9.30 15.48 -14.29
CA LYS A 20 9.29 14.24 -13.53
C LYS A 20 10.53 13.43 -13.84
N ARG A 21 10.89 13.32 -15.12
CA ARG A 21 12.12 12.65 -15.57
C ARG A 21 13.38 13.30 -15.01
N ALA A 22 13.45 14.63 -15.03
CA ALA A 22 14.59 15.36 -14.47
C ALA A 22 14.77 15.08 -12.96
N LEU A 23 13.67 15.04 -12.19
CA LEU A 23 13.72 14.68 -10.78
C LEU A 23 14.17 13.23 -10.57
N GLU A 24 13.57 12.29 -11.30
CA GLU A 24 13.93 10.85 -11.25
C GLU A 24 15.43 10.64 -11.55
N GLU A 25 15.92 11.26 -12.62
CA GLU A 25 17.33 11.17 -13.05
C GLU A 25 18.27 11.79 -12.00
N SER A 26 17.91 12.94 -11.43
CA SER A 26 18.71 13.61 -10.40
C SER A 26 18.81 12.78 -9.12
N VAL A 27 17.69 12.19 -8.68
CA VAL A 27 17.66 11.29 -7.52
C VAL A 27 18.52 10.05 -7.78
N VAL A 28 18.34 9.37 -8.92
CA VAL A 28 19.12 8.18 -9.26
C VAL A 28 20.61 8.50 -9.36
N ALA A 29 20.98 9.58 -10.03
CA ALA A 29 22.38 10.00 -10.19
C ALA A 29 23.05 10.26 -8.83
N ALA A 30 22.35 10.91 -7.90
CA ALA A 30 22.86 11.17 -6.56
C ALA A 30 23.05 9.88 -5.75
N LEU A 31 22.13 8.91 -5.85
CA LEU A 31 22.16 7.67 -5.08
C LEU A 31 23.16 6.64 -5.63
N LEU A 32 23.46 6.65 -6.94
CA LEU A 32 24.45 5.75 -7.55
C LEU A 32 25.86 5.93 -6.99
N LEU A 33 26.17 7.11 -6.44
CA LEU A 33 27.46 7.42 -5.82
C LEU A 33 27.58 6.90 -4.37
N GLU A 34 26.47 6.43 -3.77
CA GLU A 34 26.44 5.98 -2.38
C GLU A 34 26.83 4.48 -2.27
N PRO A 35 27.93 4.14 -1.57
CA PRO A 35 28.47 2.77 -1.55
C PRO A 35 27.61 1.78 -0.76
N ASP A 36 26.71 2.26 0.10
CA ASP A 36 25.85 1.44 0.97
C ASP A 36 24.47 1.13 0.35
N LEU A 37 24.19 1.65 -0.86
CA LEU A 37 22.88 1.53 -1.53
C LEU A 37 22.98 0.71 -2.81
N GLU A 38 21.99 -0.14 -3.07
CA GLU A 38 21.82 -0.77 -4.38
C GLU A 38 20.65 -0.09 -5.09
N VAL A 39 20.93 0.66 -6.16
CA VAL A 39 19.91 1.46 -6.86
C VAL A 39 19.42 0.71 -8.08
N SER A 40 18.11 0.63 -8.26
CA SER A 40 17.46 0.04 -9.43
C SER A 40 16.29 0.90 -9.89
N VAL A 41 15.98 0.84 -11.18
CA VAL A 41 14.88 1.59 -11.78
C VAL A 41 13.93 0.62 -12.46
N VAL A 42 12.64 0.79 -12.21
CA VAL A 42 11.56 0.00 -12.82
C VAL A 42 10.55 0.95 -13.48
N PRO A 43 9.76 0.45 -14.45
CA PRO A 43 8.57 1.14 -14.92
C PRO A 43 7.61 1.44 -13.77
N ASN A 44 6.53 2.13 -14.09
CA ASN A 44 5.47 2.40 -13.14
C ASN A 44 5.04 1.12 -12.38
N LEU A 45 5.21 1.15 -11.06
CA LEU A 45 4.96 0.02 -10.17
C LEU A 45 3.56 -0.59 -10.37
N TYR A 46 2.56 0.25 -10.62
CA TYR A 46 1.17 -0.16 -10.81
C TYR A 46 0.93 -0.94 -12.10
N ASP A 47 1.78 -0.74 -13.11
CA ASP A 47 1.65 -1.36 -14.42
C ASP A 47 2.38 -2.72 -14.49
N LEU A 48 3.18 -3.09 -13.47
CA LEU A 48 3.97 -4.32 -13.50
C LEU A 48 3.08 -5.59 -13.48
N GLY A 49 3.15 -6.35 -14.57
CA GLY A 49 2.48 -7.65 -14.68
C GLY A 49 3.20 -8.77 -13.90
N PRO A 50 2.55 -9.93 -13.68
CA PRO A 50 3.14 -11.09 -13.00
C PRO A 50 4.48 -11.53 -13.61
N ASP A 51 4.58 -11.54 -14.94
CA ASP A 51 5.77 -12.01 -15.67
C ASP A 51 6.80 -10.90 -15.94
N HIS A 52 6.58 -9.70 -15.41
CA HIS A 52 7.47 -8.57 -15.66
C HIS A 52 8.77 -8.71 -14.85
N SER A 53 9.92 -8.61 -15.51
CA SER A 53 11.27 -8.61 -14.93
C SER A 53 11.42 -7.71 -13.70
N GLY A 54 10.91 -6.48 -13.74
CA GLY A 54 10.90 -5.55 -12.61
C GLY A 54 10.15 -6.08 -11.38
N ARG A 55 9.05 -6.82 -11.57
CA ARG A 55 8.32 -7.47 -10.46
C ARG A 55 9.11 -8.66 -9.91
N LEU A 56 9.70 -9.47 -10.78
CA LEU A 56 10.57 -10.57 -10.39
C LEU A 56 11.77 -10.07 -9.57
N PHE A 57 12.36 -8.95 -9.98
CA PHE A 57 13.47 -8.30 -9.27
C PHE A 57 13.04 -7.89 -7.85
N LEU A 58 11.91 -7.19 -7.72
CA LEU A 58 11.36 -6.77 -6.43
C LEU A 58 11.09 -7.96 -5.49
N GLY A 59 10.62 -9.09 -6.03
CA GLY A 59 10.43 -10.33 -5.27
C GLY A 59 11.73 -11.02 -4.83
N GLY A 60 12.82 -10.77 -5.57
CA GLY A 60 14.17 -11.26 -5.27
C GLY A 60 14.87 -10.52 -4.13
N VAL A 61 14.52 -9.25 -3.88
CA VAL A 61 15.05 -8.46 -2.76
C VAL A 61 14.66 -9.14 -1.45
N LYS A 62 15.60 -9.37 -0.53
CA LYS A 62 15.34 -10.00 0.79
C LYS A 62 15.51 -9.06 1.98
N GLY A 63 16.30 -7.99 1.83
CA GLY A 63 16.55 -7.02 2.89
C GLY A 63 15.52 -5.88 2.92
N ASP A 64 15.81 -4.89 3.77
CA ASP A 64 15.08 -3.62 3.80
C ASP A 64 15.16 -2.92 2.43
N MET A 65 14.04 -2.33 2.01
CA MET A 65 13.89 -1.74 0.69
C MET A 65 13.25 -0.35 0.78
N VAL A 66 13.73 0.58 -0.04
CA VAL A 66 13.10 1.88 -0.25
C VAL A 66 12.54 1.94 -1.66
N VAL A 67 11.28 2.32 -1.81
CA VAL A 67 10.60 2.45 -3.11
C VAL A 67 10.15 3.89 -3.29
N LEU A 68 10.73 4.60 -4.27
CA LEU A 68 10.27 5.92 -4.68
C LEU A 68 9.26 5.77 -5.80
N SER A 69 8.10 6.41 -5.70
CA SER A 69 7.08 6.34 -6.73
C SER A 69 6.26 7.62 -6.82
N TRP A 70 5.45 7.76 -7.86
CA TRP A 70 4.45 8.83 -8.00
C TRP A 70 3.07 8.43 -7.43
N LEU A 71 3.04 7.36 -6.64
CA LEU A 71 1.86 6.86 -5.93
C LEU A 71 1.92 7.29 -4.47
N TYR A 72 0.77 7.37 -3.80
CA TYR A 72 0.77 7.61 -2.36
C TYR A 72 1.47 6.45 -1.65
N PRO A 73 2.16 6.70 -0.52
CA PRO A 73 2.94 5.68 0.19
C PRO A 73 2.17 4.38 0.46
N ARG A 74 0.95 4.50 0.98
CA ARG A 74 0.08 3.35 1.29
C ARG A 74 -0.35 2.59 0.03
N ALA A 75 -0.64 3.31 -1.05
CA ALA A 75 -0.97 2.70 -2.33
C ALA A 75 0.20 1.88 -2.89
N ALA A 76 1.42 2.42 -2.84
CA ALA A 76 2.63 1.70 -3.26
C ALA A 76 2.90 0.48 -2.38
N PHE A 77 2.75 0.60 -1.06
CA PHE A 77 2.98 -0.50 -0.13
C PHE A 77 2.00 -1.66 -0.34
N TRP A 78 0.69 -1.40 -0.37
CA TRP A 78 -0.30 -2.47 -0.55
C TRP A 78 -0.31 -3.06 -1.96
N LEU A 79 0.18 -2.31 -2.95
CA LEU A 79 0.46 -2.81 -4.28
C LEU A 79 1.58 -3.86 -4.25
N LEU A 80 2.70 -3.58 -3.55
CA LEU A 80 3.79 -4.53 -3.33
C LEU A 80 3.30 -5.77 -2.54
N ASP A 81 2.53 -5.54 -1.48
CA ASP A 81 1.96 -6.62 -0.66
C ASP A 81 1.08 -7.57 -1.49
N ARG A 82 0.20 -7.03 -2.34
CA ARG A 82 -0.63 -7.82 -3.27
C ARG A 82 0.23 -8.64 -4.22
N ASP A 83 1.33 -8.08 -4.68
CA ASP A 83 2.22 -8.73 -5.64
C ASP A 83 3.14 -9.80 -5.01
N GLY A 84 3.02 -10.03 -3.70
CA GLY A 84 3.79 -11.01 -2.94
C GLY A 84 5.08 -10.45 -2.33
N ILE A 85 5.33 -9.15 -2.48
CA ILE A 85 6.51 -8.45 -1.96
C ILE A 85 6.16 -7.96 -0.55
N LYS A 86 6.11 -8.90 0.40
CA LYS A 86 5.68 -8.69 1.79
C LYS A 86 6.75 -8.03 2.64
N GLY A 87 6.38 -7.22 3.63
CA GLY A 87 7.29 -6.65 4.63
C GLY A 87 6.53 -5.75 5.59
N HIS A 88 7.23 -5.21 6.58
CA HIS A 88 6.66 -4.21 7.49
C HIS A 88 6.64 -2.84 6.82
N PHE A 89 5.57 -2.07 7.03
CA PHE A 89 5.49 -0.69 6.55
C PHE A 89 6.52 0.16 7.30
N GLY A 90 7.45 0.78 6.57
CA GLY A 90 8.47 1.65 7.15
C GLY A 90 8.01 3.11 7.21
N GLU A 91 8.25 3.77 8.34
CA GLU A 91 7.90 5.18 8.53
C GLU A 91 8.88 6.13 7.83
N THR A 92 8.32 7.16 7.20
CA THR A 92 9.07 8.19 6.47
C THR A 92 8.89 9.55 7.14
N GLN A 93 9.96 10.34 7.19
CA GLN A 93 9.95 11.69 7.77
C GLN A 93 9.87 12.79 6.72
N LEU A 94 9.87 12.43 5.43
CA LEU A 94 9.66 13.36 4.35
C LEU A 94 8.19 13.83 4.36
N LYS A 95 7.98 15.13 4.63
CA LYS A 95 6.68 15.79 4.53
C LYS A 95 6.62 16.65 3.26
N ALA A 96 5.42 16.84 2.73
CA ALA A 96 5.20 17.72 1.59
C ALA A 96 5.59 19.16 1.94
N ALA A 97 6.20 19.87 0.99
CA ALA A 97 6.70 21.24 1.18
C ALA A 97 5.61 22.31 1.44
N SER A 98 4.33 21.94 1.55
CA SER A 98 3.20 22.86 1.80
C SER A 98 2.74 22.91 3.26
N ASP A 99 3.33 22.13 4.16
CA ASP A 99 2.92 22.10 5.56
C ASP A 99 3.70 23.16 6.36
N ASP A 100 3.45 24.44 6.09
CA ASP A 100 3.67 25.48 7.10
C ASP A 100 2.52 25.35 8.13
N ASP A 101 2.87 24.92 9.34
CA ASP A 101 2.07 24.99 10.58
C ASP A 101 0.69 24.32 10.60
N ASP A 102 0.60 23.04 10.26
CA ASP A 102 -0.46 22.18 10.84
C ASP A 102 0.16 21.38 12.00
N GLU A 103 -0.14 21.83 13.23
CA GLU A 103 0.06 21.04 14.44
C GLU A 103 -0.48 19.63 14.17
N ALA A 104 0.32 18.60 14.44
CA ALA A 104 -0.14 17.23 14.38
C ALA A 104 -1.31 17.07 15.36
N GLU A 105 -2.54 17.19 14.86
CA GLU A 105 -3.75 16.83 15.59
C GLU A 105 -3.53 15.39 16.08
N ALA A 106 -3.33 15.26 17.38
CA ALA A 106 -3.17 13.96 18.01
C ALA A 106 -4.40 13.14 17.65
N ASP A 107 -4.19 12.02 16.95
CA ASP A 107 -5.24 11.09 16.55
C ASP A 107 -5.97 10.67 17.84
N THR A 108 -7.09 11.31 18.14
CA THR A 108 -7.95 10.88 19.24
C THR A 108 -8.30 9.43 18.93
N PRO A 109 -8.13 8.48 19.88
CA PRO A 109 -8.47 7.10 19.63
C PRO A 109 -9.98 6.99 19.45
N VAL A 110 -10.43 7.17 18.22
CA VAL A 110 -11.75 6.73 17.78
C VAL A 110 -11.64 5.21 17.77
N ASP A 111 -12.59 4.53 18.41
CA ASP A 111 -12.67 3.08 18.45
C ASP A 111 -12.86 2.54 17.02
N ARG A 112 -11.74 2.38 16.30
CA ARG A 112 -11.73 1.90 14.92
C ARG A 112 -11.83 0.38 14.98
N PRO A 113 -12.74 -0.24 14.20
CA PRO A 113 -12.88 -1.69 14.23
C PRO A 113 -11.56 -2.37 13.85
N GLU A 114 -11.29 -3.52 14.47
CA GLU A 114 -10.03 -4.24 14.28
C GLU A 114 -9.80 -4.57 12.79
N ALA A 115 -8.70 -4.07 12.25
CA ALA A 115 -8.31 -4.32 10.87
C ALA A 115 -7.71 -5.72 10.74
N ILE A 116 -7.95 -6.37 9.60
CA ILE A 116 -7.53 -7.76 9.39
C ILE A 116 -6.03 -7.94 9.15
N GLY A 117 -5.27 -6.84 9.02
CA GLY A 117 -3.81 -6.81 8.88
C GLY A 117 -3.31 -7.52 7.61
N PRO A 118 -2.02 -7.47 7.28
CA PRO A 118 -1.45 -8.25 6.17
C PRO A 118 -1.64 -9.77 6.37
N SER A 119 -1.69 -10.54 5.28
CA SER A 119 -1.80 -12.01 5.32
C SER A 119 -0.49 -12.73 5.01
N GLY A 120 -0.37 -13.96 5.52
CA GLY A 120 0.79 -14.84 5.29
C GLY A 120 1.96 -14.57 6.24
N GLU A 121 3.10 -15.22 5.96
CA GLU A 121 4.35 -14.97 6.69
C GLU A 121 4.95 -13.63 6.26
N ILE A 122 5.11 -12.72 7.21
CA ILE A 122 5.71 -11.40 6.96
C ILE A 122 7.21 -11.53 7.21
N PRO A 123 8.06 -11.36 6.19
CA PRO A 123 9.51 -11.38 6.39
C PRO A 123 9.93 -10.23 7.30
N ASP A 124 10.94 -10.48 8.13
CA ASP A 124 11.54 -9.50 9.03
C ASP A 124 12.40 -8.46 8.27
N ARG A 125 11.72 -7.63 7.49
CA ARG A 125 12.24 -6.53 6.67
C ARG A 125 11.23 -5.40 6.60
N HIS A 126 11.70 -4.19 6.36
CA HIS A 126 10.87 -3.01 6.17
C HIS A 126 10.86 -2.55 4.71
N ILE A 127 9.70 -2.09 4.27
CA ILE A 127 9.49 -1.46 2.97
C ILE A 127 9.10 -0.02 3.23
N TYR A 128 9.97 0.90 2.84
CA TYR A 128 9.74 2.34 2.94
C TYR A 128 9.27 2.86 1.58
N THR A 129 8.12 3.50 1.54
CA THR A 129 7.56 4.05 0.29
C THR A 129 7.60 5.57 0.33
N LEU A 130 8.37 6.17 -0.56
CA LEU A 130 8.51 7.63 -0.68
C LEU A 130 7.70 8.14 -1.87
N ASP A 131 6.94 9.22 -1.65
CA ASP A 131 6.15 9.87 -2.69
C ASP A 131 6.97 10.99 -3.36
N LEU A 132 7.24 10.82 -4.66
CA LEU A 132 7.99 11.79 -5.47
C LEU A 132 7.25 13.13 -5.64
N ARG A 133 6.01 13.25 -5.15
CA ARG A 133 5.25 14.50 -5.12
C ARG A 133 5.58 15.39 -3.92
N ASP A 134 6.16 14.84 -2.85
CA ASP A 134 6.38 15.56 -1.60
C ASP A 134 7.44 16.67 -1.72
N SER A 135 8.37 16.52 -2.68
CA SER A 135 9.40 17.52 -2.93
C SER A 135 9.76 17.60 -4.41
N ASN A 136 10.12 18.80 -4.87
CA ASN A 136 10.72 19.03 -6.17
C ASN A 136 12.26 19.03 -6.13
N LYS A 137 12.86 18.83 -4.95
CA LYS A 137 14.32 18.82 -4.72
C LYS A 137 14.78 17.39 -4.51
N HIS A 138 15.74 16.93 -5.31
CA HIS A 138 16.26 15.57 -5.20
C HIS A 138 17.00 15.36 -3.86
N GLU A 139 17.56 16.41 -3.28
CA GLU A 139 18.31 16.41 -2.03
C GLU A 139 17.45 15.96 -0.85
N ALA A 140 16.16 16.29 -0.85
CA ALA A 140 15.23 15.89 0.21
C ALA A 140 15.06 14.36 0.24
N PHE A 141 14.89 13.73 -0.94
CA PHE A 141 14.81 12.27 -1.06
C PHE A 141 16.12 11.61 -0.68
N VAL A 142 17.27 12.16 -1.12
CA VAL A 142 18.59 11.60 -0.78
C VAL A 142 18.85 11.67 0.73
N ALA A 143 18.50 12.78 1.37
CA ALA A 143 18.63 12.93 2.82
C ALA A 143 17.78 11.90 3.57
N GLU A 144 16.53 11.71 3.16
CA GLU A 144 15.63 10.74 3.77
C GLU A 144 16.09 9.29 3.57
N ILE A 145 16.57 8.94 2.37
CA ILE A 145 17.13 7.61 2.10
C ILE A 145 18.36 7.34 2.96
N LYS A 146 19.22 8.35 3.17
CA LYS A 146 20.38 8.22 4.07
C LYS A 146 19.95 7.98 5.51
N ARG A 147 18.93 8.70 6.00
CA ARG A 147 18.34 8.48 7.33
C ARG A 147 17.81 7.05 7.46
N ILE A 148 16.98 6.61 6.52
CA ILE A 148 16.43 5.24 6.48
C ILE A 148 17.57 4.20 6.46
N THR A 149 18.62 4.44 5.68
CA THR A 149 19.76 3.52 5.57
C THR A 149 20.53 3.38 6.89
N ALA A 150 20.67 4.48 7.64
CA ALA A 150 21.23 4.45 8.99
C ALA A 150 20.32 3.68 9.95
N GLU A 151 19.00 3.92 9.93
CA GLU A 151 18.02 3.17 10.73
C GLU A 151 18.07 1.65 10.44
N CYS A 152 18.12 1.26 9.16
CA CYS A 152 18.27 -0.14 8.75
C CYS A 152 19.60 -0.74 9.18
N ARG A 153 20.69 0.05 9.27
CA ARG A 153 21.98 -0.41 9.79
C ARG A 153 21.88 -0.62 11.31
N ASP A 154 21.36 0.34 12.06
CA ASP A 154 21.25 0.26 13.51
C ASP A 154 20.36 -0.90 13.94
N ARG A 155 19.23 -1.13 13.25
CA ARG A 155 18.35 -2.27 13.48
C ARG A 155 19.06 -3.61 13.23
N ARG A 156 19.85 -3.72 12.17
CA ARG A 156 20.65 -4.93 11.88
C ARG A 156 21.75 -5.15 12.91
N ASP A 157 22.46 -4.10 13.30
CA ASP A 157 23.53 -4.17 14.29
C ASP A 157 22.97 -4.56 15.67
N THR A 158 21.80 -4.04 16.04
CA THR A 158 21.09 -4.41 17.26
C THR A 158 20.73 -5.90 17.25
N LYS A 159 20.08 -6.38 16.18
CA LYS A 159 19.75 -7.81 16.02
C LYS A 159 20.98 -8.70 16.01
N ALA A 160 22.09 -8.26 15.40
CA ALA A 160 23.34 -9.00 15.39
C ALA A 160 23.95 -9.11 16.80
N ARG A 161 23.91 -8.03 17.59
CA ARG A 161 24.34 -8.00 18.99
C ARG A 161 23.48 -8.90 19.87
N GLU A 162 22.15 -8.84 19.73
CA GLU A 162 21.22 -9.71 20.46
C GLU A 162 21.45 -11.19 20.11
N ARG A 163 21.64 -11.51 18.83
CA ARG A 163 21.96 -12.87 18.39
C ARG A 163 23.32 -13.36 18.91
N ALA A 164 24.30 -12.46 19.02
CA ALA A 164 25.59 -12.78 19.62
C ALA A 164 25.49 -13.00 21.15
N ALA A 165 24.67 -12.20 21.84
CA ALA A 165 24.42 -12.33 23.28
C ALA A 165 23.63 -13.61 23.63
N ASN A 166 22.68 -14.01 22.78
CA ASN A 166 21.84 -15.19 23.00
C ASN A 166 22.46 -16.51 22.52
N LYS A 167 23.63 -16.47 21.85
CA LYS A 167 24.38 -17.68 21.49
C LYS A 167 25.41 -17.98 22.58
N ALA A 168 25.25 -19.13 23.25
CA ALA A 168 26.33 -19.70 24.07
C ALA A 168 27.59 -19.92 23.21
N PRO A 169 28.81 -19.72 23.75
CA PRO A 169 30.04 -19.88 23.00
C PRO A 169 30.29 -21.37 22.74
N VAL A 170 29.79 -21.87 21.61
CA VAL A 170 30.23 -23.18 21.10
C VAL A 170 31.51 -22.94 20.31
N LEU A 171 32.64 -23.33 20.90
CA LEU A 171 33.91 -23.51 20.20
C LEU A 171 33.73 -24.60 19.13
N GLN A 172 33.35 -24.19 17.92
CA GLN A 172 33.27 -25.10 16.78
C GLN A 172 34.62 -25.11 16.07
N LEU A 173 35.37 -26.19 16.31
CA LEU A 173 36.63 -26.50 15.65
C LEU A 173 36.42 -26.53 14.13
N GLY A 174 37.36 -25.92 13.40
CA GLY A 174 37.21 -25.54 12.01
C GLY A 174 36.89 -26.68 11.05
N LEU A 175 35.91 -26.42 10.18
CA LEU A 175 35.88 -26.94 8.82
C LEU A 175 35.35 -25.81 7.92
N SER A 176 36.28 -25.00 7.40
CA SER A 176 35.97 -24.05 6.34
C SER A 176 35.79 -24.82 5.04
N LEU A 177 34.55 -25.25 4.77
CA LEU A 177 34.15 -25.59 3.42
C LEU A 177 33.85 -24.28 2.71
N SER A 178 34.86 -23.78 1.99
CA SER A 178 34.65 -22.75 0.97
C SER A 178 33.66 -23.31 -0.05
N LYS A 179 32.39 -22.90 0.06
CA LYS A 179 31.40 -23.16 -0.98
C LYS A 179 31.86 -22.37 -2.20
N PRO A 180 32.07 -22.98 -3.37
CA PRO A 180 32.30 -22.22 -4.60
C PRO A 180 31.12 -21.27 -4.78
N GLU A 181 31.39 -20.01 -5.06
CA GLU A 181 30.39 -19.13 -5.64
C GLU A 181 29.84 -19.83 -6.89
N PRO A 182 28.53 -20.11 -6.96
CA PRO A 182 27.98 -20.66 -8.18
C PRO A 182 28.10 -19.59 -9.27
N GLU A 183 28.77 -19.95 -10.36
CA GLU A 183 28.67 -19.21 -11.62
C GLU A 183 27.20 -18.98 -11.95
N LEU A 184 26.91 -17.74 -12.31
CA LEU A 184 25.57 -17.19 -12.44
C LEU A 184 24.78 -17.91 -13.55
N PRO A 185 23.64 -18.58 -13.24
CA PRO A 185 22.83 -19.27 -14.24
C PRO A 185 22.16 -18.31 -15.25
N PRO A 186 21.71 -18.80 -16.41
CA PRO A 186 21.10 -18.01 -17.50
C PRO A 186 19.84 -17.21 -17.11
N GLU A 187 19.27 -17.48 -15.93
CA GLU A 187 18.16 -16.77 -15.28
C GLU A 187 18.50 -15.30 -14.96
N GLN A 188 19.79 -14.96 -14.85
CA GLN A 188 20.23 -13.60 -14.57
C GLN A 188 20.20 -12.66 -15.79
N ARG A 189 19.91 -13.19 -16.98
CA ARG A 189 19.55 -12.38 -18.15
C ARG A 189 18.19 -11.67 -17.98
N ALA A 190 17.37 -12.07 -17.01
CA ALA A 190 16.08 -11.44 -16.73
C ALA A 190 16.18 -10.12 -15.94
N PHE A 191 17.35 -9.80 -15.40
CA PHE A 191 17.58 -8.63 -14.53
C PHE A 191 18.50 -7.58 -15.15
N THR A 192 18.69 -7.57 -16.48
CA THR A 192 19.41 -6.45 -17.10
C THR A 192 18.59 -5.15 -16.95
N PRO A 193 19.24 -3.98 -16.85
CA PRO A 193 18.51 -2.71 -16.79
C PRO A 193 17.50 -2.53 -17.93
N GLU A 194 17.85 -2.99 -19.15
CA GLU A 194 16.96 -2.92 -20.32
C GLU A 194 15.73 -3.82 -20.17
N ALA A 195 15.93 -5.04 -19.67
CA ALA A 195 14.83 -5.96 -19.40
C ALA A 195 13.92 -5.42 -18.29
N MET A 196 14.50 -4.85 -17.23
CA MET A 196 13.76 -4.25 -16.12
C MET A 196 12.94 -3.02 -16.55
N LEU A 197 13.42 -2.26 -17.54
CA LEU A 197 12.76 -1.07 -18.09
C LEU A 197 11.85 -1.35 -19.29
N ALA A 198 11.58 -2.62 -19.60
CA ALA A 198 10.64 -2.98 -20.65
C ALA A 198 9.27 -2.28 -20.45
N PRO A 199 8.59 -1.82 -21.52
CA PRO A 199 7.30 -1.17 -21.37
C PRO A 199 6.27 -2.09 -20.72
N ALA A 200 5.71 -1.65 -19.59
CA ALA A 200 4.56 -2.28 -18.97
C ALA A 200 3.25 -1.76 -19.60
N GLY A 201 2.29 -2.63 -19.85
CA GLY A 201 0.97 -2.22 -20.36
C GLY A 201 0.17 -1.51 -19.26
N ARG A 202 -0.52 -0.41 -19.60
CA ARG A 202 -1.34 0.35 -18.64
C ARG A 202 -2.42 -0.53 -18.01
N ARG A 203 -2.49 -0.54 -16.67
CA ARG A 203 -3.45 -1.36 -15.92
C ARG A 203 -4.45 -0.53 -15.12
N TRP A 204 -5.55 -1.16 -14.75
CA TRP A 204 -6.57 -0.59 -13.89
C TRP A 204 -7.20 -1.68 -13.01
N TYR A 205 -7.00 -1.61 -11.70
CA TYR A 205 -7.55 -2.55 -10.73
C TYR A 205 -7.49 -1.97 -9.30
N PRO A 206 -8.37 -2.41 -8.38
CA PRO A 206 -8.31 -1.99 -6.99
C PRO A 206 -7.15 -2.66 -6.25
N VAL A 207 -6.64 -1.99 -5.22
CA VAL A 207 -5.69 -2.51 -4.23
C VAL A 207 -6.36 -2.42 -2.86
N ILE A 208 -6.28 -3.48 -2.06
CA ILE A 208 -6.88 -3.50 -0.72
C ILE A 208 -5.83 -3.13 0.30
N ASP A 209 -6.17 -2.15 1.11
CA ASP A 209 -5.46 -1.75 2.29
C ASP A 209 -5.86 -2.58 3.51
N TYR A 210 -5.06 -3.60 3.83
CA TYR A 210 -5.46 -4.51 4.89
C TYR A 210 -5.24 -3.97 6.31
N SER A 211 -4.53 -2.86 6.49
CA SER A 211 -4.48 -2.17 7.80
C SER A 211 -5.70 -1.29 8.05
N ARG A 212 -6.55 -1.06 7.04
CA ARG A 212 -7.88 -0.43 7.22
C ARG A 212 -9.04 -1.41 7.02
N CYS A 213 -8.86 -2.44 6.21
CA CYS A 213 -9.93 -3.38 5.91
C CYS A 213 -10.36 -4.17 7.16
N THR A 214 -11.67 -4.19 7.43
CA THR A 214 -12.28 -4.96 8.53
C THR A 214 -12.95 -6.25 8.05
N ASN A 215 -12.61 -6.70 6.83
CA ASN A 215 -13.22 -7.85 6.15
C ASN A 215 -14.77 -7.81 6.09
N CYS A 216 -15.35 -6.63 5.90
CA CYS A 216 -16.81 -6.44 5.85
C CYS A 216 -17.48 -7.05 4.61
N LEU A 217 -16.72 -7.39 3.57
CA LEU A 217 -17.16 -7.95 2.28
C LEU A 217 -18.12 -7.08 1.45
N GLU A 218 -18.29 -5.80 1.79
CA GLU A 218 -19.19 -4.91 1.04
C GLU A 218 -18.74 -4.67 -0.40
N CYS A 219 -17.43 -4.60 -0.63
CA CYS A 219 -16.86 -4.48 -1.97
C CYS A 219 -17.14 -5.71 -2.84
N LEU A 220 -17.19 -6.90 -2.24
CA LEU A 220 -17.52 -8.16 -2.91
C LEU A 220 -18.99 -8.16 -3.38
N ASP A 221 -19.91 -7.84 -2.47
CA ASP A 221 -21.35 -7.81 -2.80
C ASP A 221 -21.68 -6.71 -3.82
N PHE A 222 -21.00 -5.57 -3.71
CA PHE A 222 -21.27 -4.40 -4.55
C PHE A 222 -20.74 -4.55 -5.98
N CYS A 223 -19.56 -5.16 -6.16
CA CYS A 223 -18.92 -5.26 -7.46
C CYS A 223 -19.47 -6.42 -8.30
N LEU A 224 -20.40 -6.12 -9.20
CA LEU A 224 -21.06 -7.12 -10.06
C LEU A 224 -20.24 -7.56 -11.29
N PHE A 225 -18.93 -7.31 -11.28
CA PHE A 225 -17.98 -7.63 -12.35
C PHE A 225 -17.02 -8.77 -11.98
N GLY A 226 -17.14 -9.35 -10.77
CA GLY A 226 -16.33 -10.49 -10.34
C GLY A 226 -14.88 -10.14 -9.99
N VAL A 227 -14.61 -8.87 -9.65
CA VAL A 227 -13.24 -8.40 -9.32
C VAL A 227 -12.74 -8.98 -8.00
N TYR A 228 -13.62 -9.11 -7.03
CA TYR A 228 -13.30 -9.57 -5.68
C TYR A 228 -13.68 -11.04 -5.49
N GLY A 229 -12.96 -11.70 -4.59
CA GLY A 229 -13.24 -13.05 -4.10
C GLY A 229 -12.83 -13.18 -2.64
N VAL A 230 -12.97 -14.37 -2.07
CA VAL A 230 -12.46 -14.70 -0.73
C VAL A 230 -11.56 -15.92 -0.78
N ASP A 231 -10.58 -15.99 0.11
CA ASP A 231 -9.71 -17.15 0.23
C ASP A 231 -10.35 -18.27 1.07
N SER A 232 -9.59 -19.32 1.38
CA SER A 232 -10.08 -20.47 2.15
C SER A 232 -10.46 -20.16 3.60
N ILE A 233 -10.14 -18.97 4.11
CA ILE A 233 -10.49 -18.51 5.46
C ILE A 233 -11.47 -17.32 5.41
N GLU A 234 -12.19 -17.17 4.29
CA GLU A 234 -13.17 -16.10 4.05
C GLU A 234 -12.59 -14.68 4.11
N ARG A 235 -11.30 -14.54 3.80
CA ARG A 235 -10.64 -13.24 3.75
C ARG A 235 -10.77 -12.64 2.35
N ILE A 236 -11.22 -11.38 2.28
CA ILE A 236 -11.37 -10.63 1.03
C ILE A 236 -10.04 -10.49 0.28
N LEU A 237 -10.08 -10.70 -1.03
CA LEU A 237 -8.97 -10.42 -1.95
C LEU A 237 -9.47 -9.90 -3.31
N VAL A 238 -8.56 -9.30 -4.07
CA VAL A 238 -8.79 -8.95 -5.49
C VAL A 238 -8.42 -10.17 -6.32
N GLU A 239 -9.42 -10.95 -6.72
CA GLU A 239 -9.23 -12.24 -7.41
C GLU A 239 -9.04 -12.05 -8.92
N ASN A 240 -9.94 -11.30 -9.57
CA ASN A 240 -9.92 -11.12 -11.03
C ASN A 240 -9.67 -9.65 -11.38
N GLN A 241 -8.44 -9.18 -11.16
CA GLN A 241 -8.08 -7.76 -11.31
C GLN A 241 -8.40 -7.17 -12.69
N ASP A 242 -8.24 -7.95 -13.76
CA ASP A 242 -8.47 -7.48 -15.14
C ASP A 242 -9.97 -7.41 -15.51
N GLN A 243 -10.87 -7.89 -14.63
CA GLN A 243 -12.32 -7.67 -14.76
C GLN A 243 -12.75 -6.28 -14.27
N CYS A 244 -11.85 -5.52 -13.64
CA CYS A 244 -12.17 -4.18 -13.17
C CYS A 244 -12.42 -3.24 -14.34
N LYS A 245 -13.55 -2.54 -14.32
CA LYS A 245 -13.94 -1.60 -15.38
C LYS A 245 -13.09 -0.35 -15.32
N LYS A 246 -12.42 -0.05 -16.44
CA LYS A 246 -11.44 1.03 -16.56
C LYS A 246 -12.02 2.36 -16.07
N GLY A 247 -11.37 2.93 -15.06
CA GLY A 247 -11.74 4.23 -14.47
C GLY A 247 -12.96 4.21 -13.54
N CYS A 248 -13.53 3.05 -13.21
CA CYS A 248 -14.64 2.92 -12.25
C CYS A 248 -14.10 2.77 -10.82
N PRO A 249 -14.31 3.75 -9.91
CA PRO A 249 -13.87 3.69 -8.53
C PRO A 249 -14.98 3.24 -7.56
N ALA A 250 -16.15 2.85 -8.05
CA ALA A 250 -17.39 2.76 -7.26
C ALA A 250 -17.25 1.93 -5.96
N CYS A 251 -16.48 0.84 -5.99
CA CYS A 251 -16.23 0.01 -4.82
C CYS A 251 -15.42 0.69 -3.71
N SER A 252 -14.63 1.74 -4.00
CA SER A 252 -13.96 2.54 -2.96
C SER A 252 -14.90 3.48 -2.24
N ARG A 253 -15.93 3.98 -2.93
CA ARG A 253 -16.93 4.88 -2.34
C ARG A 253 -17.84 4.18 -1.34
N VAL A 254 -18.11 2.91 -1.54
CA VAL A 254 -18.93 2.10 -0.62
C VAL A 254 -18.12 1.44 0.49
N CYS A 255 -16.79 1.53 0.47
CA CYS A 255 -15.99 0.91 1.51
C CYS A 255 -16.03 1.77 2.79
N PRO A 256 -16.59 1.27 3.90
CA PRO A 256 -16.81 2.08 5.11
C PRO A 256 -15.50 2.48 5.79
N GLN A 257 -14.44 1.70 5.56
CA GLN A 257 -13.10 1.96 6.11
C GLN A 257 -12.16 2.61 5.08
N GLN A 258 -12.66 2.95 3.88
CA GLN A 258 -11.85 3.54 2.81
C GLN A 258 -10.58 2.72 2.51
N ALA A 259 -10.72 1.39 2.54
CA ALA A 259 -9.63 0.45 2.37
C ALA A 259 -9.39 0.07 0.90
N ILE A 260 -10.30 0.40 -0.01
CA ILE A 260 -10.14 0.12 -1.44
C ILE A 260 -9.47 1.30 -2.12
N ILE A 261 -8.27 1.06 -2.64
CA ILE A 261 -7.40 2.06 -3.26
C ILE A 261 -7.38 1.85 -4.78
N PHE A 262 -7.47 2.94 -5.54
CA PHE A 262 -7.13 2.97 -6.97
C PHE A 262 -5.91 3.90 -7.16
N PRO A 263 -4.68 3.38 -7.21
CA PRO A 263 -3.44 4.16 -7.05
C PRO A 263 -3.30 5.38 -7.97
N GLU A 264 -3.81 5.28 -9.21
CA GLU A 264 -3.76 6.37 -10.20
C GLU A 264 -5.07 7.15 -10.35
N TYR A 265 -5.99 7.01 -9.40
CA TYR A 265 -7.22 7.80 -9.44
C TYR A 265 -6.94 9.28 -9.10
N LYS A 266 -7.77 10.16 -9.68
CA LYS A 266 -7.59 11.62 -9.57
C LYS A 266 -7.77 12.18 -8.15
N SER A 267 -8.60 11.55 -7.33
CA SER A 267 -8.86 11.99 -5.95
C SER A 267 -7.83 11.37 -5.00
N PRO A 268 -7.11 12.17 -4.20
CA PRO A 268 -6.16 11.68 -3.20
C PRO A 268 -6.73 10.59 -2.30
N ALA A 269 -7.98 10.76 -1.88
CA ALA A 269 -8.61 9.87 -0.92
C ALA A 269 -8.89 8.47 -1.48
N ILE A 270 -9.18 8.36 -2.78
CA ILE A 270 -9.33 7.07 -3.47
C ILE A 270 -7.96 6.54 -3.92
N ALA A 271 -7.00 7.42 -4.15
CA ALA A 271 -5.65 7.08 -4.59
C ALA A 271 -4.73 6.59 -3.47
N GLY A 272 -5.21 6.53 -2.22
CA GLY A 272 -4.48 5.96 -1.09
C GLY A 272 -3.67 6.98 -0.29
N ALA A 273 -4.04 8.26 -0.32
CA ALA A 273 -3.52 9.26 0.62
C ALA A 273 -3.86 8.89 2.07
N GLU A 274 -3.09 9.45 3.01
CA GLU A 274 -3.41 9.30 4.43
C GLU A 274 -4.76 9.95 4.74
N THR A 275 -5.59 9.26 5.52
CA THR A 275 -6.88 9.78 5.97
C THR A 275 -6.60 10.89 6.98
N GLY A 276 -6.72 12.15 6.53
CA GLY A 276 -6.34 13.35 7.28
C GLY A 276 -5.45 14.31 6.49
N ALA A 277 -4.60 13.80 5.58
CA ALA A 277 -3.73 14.62 4.74
C ALA A 277 -4.44 15.27 3.53
N ALA A 278 -5.73 14.97 3.35
CA ALA A 278 -6.51 15.46 2.23
C ALA A 278 -7.41 16.65 2.59
N VAL A 279 -7.13 17.46 3.61
CA VAL A 279 -7.68 18.83 3.64
C VAL A 279 -6.73 19.76 4.39
N GLY A 280 -5.97 20.57 3.66
CA GLY A 280 -5.31 21.72 4.27
C GLY A 280 -6.35 22.63 4.94
N GLY A 281 -6.23 22.80 6.26
CA GLY A 281 -6.88 23.85 7.07
C GLY A 281 -8.39 24.05 6.98
N LEU A 282 -9.14 23.17 6.31
CA LEU A 282 -10.56 23.34 6.10
C LEU A 282 -11.30 22.21 6.82
N LYS A 283 -12.08 22.59 7.84
CA LYS A 283 -13.14 21.79 8.47
C LYS A 283 -14.21 21.42 7.45
N ILE A 284 -13.84 20.72 6.38
CA ILE A 284 -14.75 20.16 5.40
C ILE A 284 -15.03 18.75 5.89
N ASP A 285 -16.23 18.60 6.43
CA ASP A 285 -16.90 17.34 6.72
C ASP A 285 -16.46 16.25 5.74
N LEU A 286 -15.83 15.19 6.27
CA LEU A 286 -15.31 14.07 5.49
C LEU A 286 -16.36 13.55 4.50
N SER A 287 -17.65 13.67 4.81
CA SER A 287 -18.75 13.34 3.90
C SER A 287 -18.67 14.13 2.58
N ARG A 288 -18.48 15.45 2.65
CA ARG A 288 -18.51 16.33 1.46
C ARG A 288 -17.30 16.17 0.55
N LEU A 289 -16.14 15.81 1.10
CA LEU A 289 -14.91 15.63 0.31
C LEU A 289 -14.92 14.34 -0.54
N PHE A 290 -15.72 13.35 -0.13
CA PHE A 290 -15.97 12.13 -0.88
C PHE A 290 -17.21 12.21 -1.79
N GLY A 291 -17.84 13.38 -1.85
CA GLY A 291 -19.01 13.66 -2.68
C GLY A 291 -20.34 13.53 -1.92
N GLY A 292 -20.51 14.36 -0.89
CA GLY A 292 -21.77 14.61 -0.16
C GLY A 292 -22.09 13.67 1.01
N ASP A 293 -23.26 13.83 1.64
CA ASP A 293 -23.74 12.96 2.73
C ASP A 293 -23.58 11.47 2.37
N MET A 294 -23.54 10.54 3.32
CA MET A 294 -23.40 9.08 3.02
C MET A 294 -24.36 8.58 1.92
N GLY A 295 -25.54 9.20 1.78
CA GLY A 295 -26.48 8.94 0.68
C GLY A 295 -25.97 9.35 -0.72
N ASP A 296 -25.19 10.43 -0.82
CA ASP A 296 -24.57 10.94 -2.05
C ASP A 296 -23.37 10.06 -2.48
N ALA A 297 -22.54 9.61 -1.54
CA ALA A 297 -21.43 8.67 -1.84
C ALA A 297 -21.94 7.31 -2.37
N LEU A 298 -22.96 6.74 -1.72
CA LEU A 298 -23.59 5.50 -2.17
C LEU A 298 -24.33 5.69 -3.51
N GLY A 299 -25.04 6.81 -3.67
CA GLY A 299 -25.71 7.17 -4.92
C GLY A 299 -24.74 7.29 -6.09
N ALA A 300 -23.62 7.99 -5.90
CA ALA A 300 -22.55 8.10 -6.88
C ALA A 300 -21.94 6.74 -7.22
N ALA A 301 -21.69 5.89 -6.22
CA ALA A 301 -21.17 4.55 -6.45
C ALA A 301 -22.14 3.72 -7.33
N VAL A 302 -23.43 3.73 -7.01
CA VAL A 302 -24.46 3.02 -7.76
C VAL A 302 -24.53 3.53 -9.19
N GLN A 303 -24.49 4.85 -9.39
CA GLN A 303 -24.48 5.45 -10.72
C GLN A 303 -23.24 5.04 -11.53
N GLU A 304 -22.06 5.07 -10.92
CA GLU A 304 -20.81 4.64 -11.55
C GLU A 304 -20.85 3.16 -11.94
N ARG A 305 -21.32 2.28 -11.04
CA ARG A 305 -21.46 0.85 -11.32
C ARG A 305 -22.46 0.59 -12.45
N ASP A 306 -23.64 1.20 -12.38
CA ASP A 306 -24.72 0.98 -13.34
C ASP A 306 -24.40 1.53 -14.73
N ARG A 307 -23.63 2.62 -14.80
CA ARG A 307 -23.07 3.09 -16.07
C ARG A 307 -22.21 2.02 -16.73
N GLU A 308 -21.35 1.33 -15.97
CA GLU A 308 -20.52 0.27 -16.52
C GLU A 308 -21.31 -1.01 -16.84
N LEU A 309 -22.39 -1.31 -16.11
CA LEU A 309 -23.34 -2.37 -16.48
C LEU A 309 -23.97 -2.08 -17.85
N GLN A 310 -24.43 -0.85 -18.07
CA GLN A 310 -25.00 -0.42 -19.34
C GLN A 310 -23.98 -0.47 -20.48
N ASN A 311 -22.73 -0.08 -20.23
CA ASN A 311 -21.64 -0.20 -21.20
C ASN A 311 -21.37 -1.67 -21.60
N ASP A 312 -21.58 -2.62 -20.68
CA ASP A 312 -21.52 -4.07 -20.93
C ASP A 312 -22.81 -4.64 -21.58
N GLY A 313 -23.81 -3.81 -21.87
CA GLY A 313 -25.11 -4.26 -22.41
C GLY A 313 -26.03 -4.92 -21.38
N ARG A 314 -25.76 -4.76 -20.07
CA ARG A 314 -26.60 -5.23 -18.96
C ARG A 314 -27.55 -4.11 -18.50
N ALA A 315 -28.69 -4.49 -17.92
CA ALA A 315 -29.61 -3.52 -17.32
C ALA A 315 -29.01 -2.91 -16.04
N ALA A 316 -29.30 -1.63 -15.81
CA ALA A 316 -29.03 -0.97 -14.53
C ALA A 316 -29.88 -1.63 -13.42
N VAL A 317 -29.28 -1.83 -12.25
CA VAL A 317 -29.92 -2.54 -11.13
C VAL A 317 -30.25 -1.61 -9.96
N GLY A 318 -29.75 -0.37 -9.98
CA GLY A 318 -30.00 0.65 -8.98
C GLY A 318 -29.67 0.20 -7.56
N MET A 319 -30.46 0.68 -6.61
CA MET A 319 -30.33 0.33 -5.18
C MET A 319 -30.83 -1.09 -4.83
N SER A 320 -31.27 -1.89 -5.81
CA SER A 320 -31.89 -3.19 -5.52
C SER A 320 -30.89 -4.34 -5.34
N VAL A 321 -29.71 -4.25 -5.98
CA VAL A 321 -28.70 -5.32 -6.00
C VAL A 321 -27.35 -4.80 -5.53
N GLY A 322 -26.65 -5.60 -4.72
CA GLY A 322 -25.27 -5.32 -4.29
C GLY A 322 -25.12 -4.12 -3.37
N ILE A 323 -26.21 -3.61 -2.79
CA ILE A 323 -26.12 -2.53 -1.80
C ILE A 323 -25.59 -3.11 -0.50
N PRO A 324 -24.58 -2.47 0.13
CA PRO A 324 -24.04 -2.95 1.38
C PRO A 324 -25.12 -3.06 2.46
N LYS A 325 -25.26 -4.25 3.03
CA LYS A 325 -26.21 -4.55 4.13
C LYS A 325 -25.54 -5.23 5.31
N ARG A 326 -24.31 -5.73 5.14
CA ARG A 326 -23.60 -6.55 6.14
C ARG A 326 -23.26 -5.78 7.41
N GLN A 327 -23.24 -4.45 7.35
CA GLN A 327 -23.03 -3.57 8.50
C GLN A 327 -24.34 -2.94 9.01
N ALA A 328 -25.49 -3.17 8.36
CA ALA A 328 -26.77 -2.53 8.74
C ALA A 328 -27.28 -2.98 10.12
N ASP A 329 -26.93 -4.20 10.54
CA ASP A 329 -27.32 -4.79 11.83
C ASP A 329 -26.16 -4.88 12.84
N LYS A 330 -24.98 -4.32 12.51
CA LYS A 330 -23.89 -4.23 13.49
C LYS A 330 -24.22 -3.09 14.46
N SER A 331 -24.63 -3.45 15.67
CA SER A 331 -24.58 -2.52 16.80
C SER A 331 -23.17 -1.94 16.87
N ALA A 332 -23.06 -0.62 17.03
CA ALA A 332 -21.78 0.01 17.32
C ALA A 332 -21.23 -0.59 18.63
N GLY A 333 -20.15 -1.35 18.53
CA GLY A 333 -19.37 -1.86 19.67
C GLY A 333 -20.01 -2.98 20.50
N PRO A 334 -19.20 -3.69 21.32
CA PRO A 334 -19.73 -4.44 22.45
C PRO A 334 -20.39 -3.45 23.41
N LYS A 335 -21.62 -3.74 23.82
CA LYS A 335 -22.38 -2.94 24.79
C LYS A 335 -21.47 -2.52 25.95
N ASP A 336 -21.28 -1.22 26.09
CA ASP A 336 -20.47 -0.68 27.19
C ASP A 336 -21.23 -0.82 28.52
N ASP A 337 -20.61 -0.43 29.62
CA ASP A 337 -21.25 -0.55 30.93
C ASP A 337 -22.52 0.33 31.05
N LEU A 338 -22.69 1.36 30.21
CA LEU A 338 -23.92 2.14 30.13
C LEU A 338 -25.05 1.36 29.45
N ASP A 339 -24.74 0.65 28.36
CA ASP A 339 -25.72 -0.19 27.67
C ASP A 339 -26.22 -1.34 28.56
N ARG A 340 -25.37 -1.84 29.47
CA ARG A 340 -25.78 -2.82 30.49
C ARG A 340 -26.68 -2.21 31.55
N LEU A 341 -26.40 -0.97 31.97
CA LEU A 341 -27.22 -0.25 32.95
C LEU A 341 -28.61 0.10 32.39
N VAL A 342 -28.72 0.36 31.09
CA VAL A 342 -30.01 0.57 30.41
C VAL A 342 -30.80 -0.74 30.32
N ASP A 343 -30.14 -1.86 29.97
CA ASP A 343 -30.78 -3.18 29.97
C ASP A 343 -31.25 -3.58 31.39
N ASP A 344 -30.47 -3.27 32.43
CA ASP A 344 -30.84 -3.52 33.83
C ASP A 344 -32.01 -2.63 34.28
N LEU A 345 -32.10 -1.40 33.77
CA LEU A 345 -33.21 -0.48 34.04
C LEU A 345 -34.52 -0.95 33.35
N ASP A 346 -34.42 -1.49 32.14
CA ASP A 346 -35.54 -2.09 31.41
C ASP A 346 -35.98 -3.43 32.03
N ASN A 347 -35.05 -4.19 32.61
CA ASN A 347 -35.34 -5.42 33.35
C ASN A 347 -35.94 -5.18 34.75
N LEU A 348 -35.90 -3.95 35.26
CA LEU A 348 -36.48 -3.57 36.56
C LEU A 348 -37.99 -3.28 36.52
N GLY A 349 -38.64 -3.36 35.36
CA GLY A 349 -40.08 -3.59 35.24
C GLY A 349 -41.00 -2.74 36.12
N LEU A 350 -40.81 -1.41 36.07
CA LEU A 350 -41.98 -0.51 36.15
C LEU A 350 -42.91 -0.75 34.96
#